data_AF-A0A225E2L6-F1
#
_entry.id   AF-A0A225E2L6-F1
#
_cell.length_a   1.000
_cell.length_b   1.000
_cell.length_c   1.000
_cell.angle_alpha   90.00
_cell.angle_beta   90.00
_cell.angle_gamma   90.00
#
_symmetry.space_group_name_H-M   'P 1'
#
loop_
_entity.id
_entity.type
_entity.pdbx_description
1 polymer ?
#
loop_
_entity_poly.entity_id
_entity_poly.type
_entity_poly.pdbx_seq_one_letter_code
_entity_poly.pdbx_strand_id
1 'polypeptide(L)'
;MVLTVPEIEWLFFARPAFLERVTGQRLDPERSVLARFKPKRVLSEILEDESPAAYERLIDDLNADDLKVLRETAPIKELIEFVTEHSPESRLQIT
;
A
#
# COMPACT_ATOMS: atom_id res chain seq x y z
N MET A 1 -0.38 -11.74 12.83
CA MET A 1 -0.39 -10.29 13.09
C MET A 1 -1.55 -9.73 12.28
N VAL A 2 -2.50 -9.02 12.90
CA VAL A 2 -3.59 -8.38 12.12
C VAL A 2 -3.03 -7.06 11.62
N LEU A 3 -2.96 -6.88 10.30
CA LEU A 3 -2.61 -5.59 9.71
C LEU A 3 -3.70 -4.58 10.10
N THR A 4 -3.35 -3.66 10.98
CA THR A 4 -4.12 -2.47 11.30
C THR A 4 -4.09 -1.51 10.12
N VAL A 5 -5.15 -0.73 9.93
CA VAL A 5 -5.31 0.26 8.85
C VAL A 5 -4.03 1.09 8.55
N PRO A 6 -3.29 1.62 9.56
CA PRO A 6 -1.98 2.27 9.37
C PRO A 6 -0.96 1.50 8.53
N GLU A 7 -0.93 0.17 8.66
CA GLU A 7 0.05 -0.69 7.98
C GLU A 7 -0.27 -0.86 6.49
N ILE A 8 -1.53 -0.67 6.08
CA ILE A 8 -1.94 -0.67 4.68
C ILE A 8 -1.58 0.68 4.03
N GLU A 9 -1.84 1.79 4.71
CA GLU A 9 -1.52 3.12 4.17
C GLU A 9 -0.02 3.32 3.94
N TRP A 10 0.81 2.67 4.76
CA TRP A 10 2.27 2.63 4.56
C TRP A 10 2.65 2.07 3.18
N LEU A 11 1.86 1.15 2.60
CA LEU A 11 2.19 0.52 1.32
C LEU A 11 2.28 1.51 0.16
N PHE A 12 1.49 2.59 0.20
CA PHE A 12 1.56 3.64 -0.82
C PHE A 12 2.93 4.34 -0.85
N PHE A 13 3.63 4.39 0.28
CA PHE A 13 4.98 4.95 0.39
C PHE A 13 6.09 3.98 -0.06
N ALA A 14 5.77 2.70 -0.29
CA ALA A 14 6.69 1.77 -0.95
C ALA A 14 6.93 2.14 -2.43
N ARG A 15 6.05 2.97 -3.01
CA ARG A 15 6.17 3.50 -4.36
C ARG A 15 6.03 5.02 -4.39
N PRO A 16 7.07 5.79 -3.99
CA PRO A 16 7.00 7.26 -3.99
C PRO A 16 6.60 7.85 -5.35
N ALA A 17 7.14 7.30 -6.44
CA ALA A 17 6.81 7.74 -7.80
C ALA A 17 5.32 7.70 -8.15
N PHE A 18 4.56 6.78 -7.53
CA PHE A 18 3.11 6.71 -7.70
C PHE A 18 2.42 7.88 -7.00
N LEU A 19 2.78 8.16 -5.74
CA LEU A 19 2.24 9.30 -5.00
C LEU A 19 2.56 10.63 -5.69
N GLU A 20 3.79 10.78 -6.19
CA GLU A 20 4.19 11.98 -6.93
C GLU A 20 3.40 12.15 -8.24
N ARG A 21 3.08 11.04 -8.92
CA ARG A 21 2.28 11.04 -10.15
C ARG A 21 0.82 11.45 -9.89
N VAL A 22 0.20 10.90 -8.85
CA VAL A 22 -1.21 11.17 -8.52
C VAL A 22 -1.40 12.58 -7.96
N THR A 23 -0.46 13.02 -7.14
CA THR A 23 -0.60 14.28 -6.39
C THR A 23 0.07 15.47 -7.09
N GLY A 24 0.95 15.20 -8.06
CA GLY A 24 1.79 16.21 -8.69
C GLY A 24 2.83 16.83 -7.74
N GLN A 25 2.90 16.36 -6.49
CA GLN A 25 3.81 16.85 -5.46
C GLN A 25 4.97 15.90 -5.30
N ARG A 26 6.20 16.42 -5.23
CA ARG A 26 7.37 15.61 -4.89
C ARG A 26 7.31 15.19 -3.42
N LEU A 27 7.61 13.93 -3.13
CA LEU A 27 7.69 13.45 -1.76
C LEU A 27 9.06 13.85 -1.18
N ASP A 28 9.06 14.86 -0.31
CA ASP A 28 10.31 15.29 0.32
C ASP A 28 10.83 14.23 1.33
N PRO A 29 12.14 14.27 1.68
CA PRO A 29 12.72 13.30 2.61
C PRO A 29 12.11 13.34 4.02
N GLU A 30 11.65 14.50 4.49
CA GLU A 30 11.07 14.65 5.83
C GLU A 30 9.70 13.97 5.91
N ARG A 31 8.85 14.19 4.89
CA ARG A 31 7.57 13.49 4.71
C ARG A 31 7.77 11.99 4.59
N SER A 32 8.81 11.55 3.90
CA SER A 32 9.15 10.12 3.77
C SER A 32 9.49 9.48 5.13
N VAL A 33 10.25 10.19 5.97
CA VAL A 33 10.55 9.74 7.35
C VAL A 33 9.28 9.72 8.20
N LEU A 34 8.47 10.78 8.13
CA LEU A 34 7.22 10.87 8.89
C LEU A 34 6.21 9.78 8.48
N ALA A 35 6.13 9.45 7.20
CA ALA A 35 5.23 8.44 6.66
C ALA A 35 5.48 7.04 7.24
N ARG A 36 6.71 6.74 7.65
CA ARG A 36 7.04 5.49 8.34
C ARG A 36 6.32 5.33 9.68
N PHE A 37 6.02 6.44 10.36
CA PHE A 37 5.42 6.43 11.69
C PHE A 37 3.96 6.87 11.69
N LYS A 38 3.56 7.69 10.71
CA LYS A 38 2.24 8.33 10.61
C LYS A 38 1.72 8.30 9.15
N PRO A 39 1.63 7.14 8.50
CA PRO A 39 1.35 7.05 7.06
C PRO A 39 0.00 7.68 6.70
N LYS A 40 -1.05 7.41 7.47
CA LYS A 40 -2.38 8.03 7.27
C LYS A 40 -2.32 9.55 7.27
N ARG A 41 -1.65 10.14 8.27
CA ARG A 41 -1.50 11.59 8.40
C ARG A 41 -0.77 12.17 7.19
N VAL A 42 0.31 11.53 6.76
CA VAL A 42 1.08 12.02 5.61
C VAL A 42 0.26 11.90 4.32
N LEU A 43 -0.51 10.83 4.13
CA LEU A 43 -1.44 10.74 2.99
C LEU A 43 -2.47 11.86 3.03
N SER A 44 -3.13 12.11 4.17
CA SER A 44 -4.07 13.23 4.32
C SER A 44 -3.44 14.57 3.94
N GLU A 45 -2.19 14.81 4.37
CA GLU A 45 -1.47 16.06 4.09
C GLU A 45 -1.12 16.21 2.61
N ILE A 46 -0.80 15.13 1.89
CA ILE A 46 -0.43 15.18 0.46
C ILE A 46 -1.68 15.19 -0.43
N LEU A 47 -2.75 14.49 -0.03
CA LEU A 47 -4.01 14.45 -0.76
C LEU A 47 -4.84 15.71 -0.56
N GLU A 48 -4.56 16.47 0.52
CA GLU A 48 -5.33 17.63 0.96
C GLU A 48 -6.83 17.29 1.18
N ASP A 49 -7.13 15.99 1.37
CA ASP A 49 -8.47 15.42 1.42
C ASP A 49 -8.43 14.09 2.19
N GLU A 50 -9.19 14.00 3.30
CA GLU A 50 -9.29 12.78 4.11
C GLU A 50 -10.55 11.95 3.79
N SER A 51 -11.31 12.35 2.77
CA SER A 51 -12.55 11.66 2.42
C SER A 51 -12.25 10.25 1.85
N PRO A 52 -13.17 9.29 2.03
CA PRO A 52 -13.05 7.98 1.38
C PRO A 52 -12.85 8.08 -0.14
N ALA A 53 -13.45 9.08 -0.78
CA ALA A 53 -13.31 9.33 -2.22
C ALA A 53 -11.87 9.69 -2.64
N ALA A 54 -11.07 10.30 -1.75
CA ALA A 54 -9.64 10.53 -2.02
C ALA A 54 -8.86 9.21 -2.10
N TYR A 55 -9.17 8.26 -1.20
CA TYR A 55 -8.56 6.94 -1.19
C TYR A 55 -9.02 6.09 -2.38
N GLU A 56 -10.30 6.18 -2.77
CA GLU A 56 -10.81 5.50 -3.98
C GLU A 56 -10.07 5.96 -5.24
N ARG A 57 -9.90 7.28 -5.43
CA ARG A 57 -9.11 7.83 -6.56
C ARG A 57 -7.67 7.32 -6.56
N LEU A 58 -7.06 7.25 -5.38
CA LEU A 58 -5.72 6.69 -5.17
C LEU A 58 -5.64 5.25 -5.68
N ILE A 59 -6.64 4.43 -5.36
CA ILE A 59 -6.71 3.03 -5.78
C ILE A 59 -6.93 2.93 -7.29
N ASP A 60 -7.82 3.74 -7.85
CA ASP A 60 -8.15 3.75 -9.28
C ASP A 60 -6.96 4.15 -10.17
N ASP A 61 -6.04 4.99 -9.65
CA ASP A 61 -4.86 5.44 -10.38
C ASP A 61 -3.66 4.47 -10.34
N LEU A 62 -3.76 3.36 -9.58
CA LEU A 62 -2.73 2.33 -9.55
C LEU A 62 -2.64 1.61 -10.91
N ASN A 63 -1.45 1.62 -11.50
CA ASN A 63 -1.20 0.90 -12.75
C ASN A 63 -0.52 -0.46 -12.47
N ALA A 64 -0.30 -1.23 -13.55
CA ALA A 64 0.31 -2.55 -13.45
C ALA A 64 1.73 -2.55 -12.84
N ASP A 65 2.53 -1.51 -13.10
CA ASP A 65 3.88 -1.39 -12.54
C ASP A 65 3.84 -1.06 -11.05
N ASP A 66 2.92 -0.21 -10.62
CA ASP A 66 2.72 0.12 -9.21
C ASP A 66 2.25 -1.12 -8.45
N LEU A 67 1.27 -1.85 -8.99
CA LEU A 67 0.80 -3.12 -8.43
C LEU A 67 1.91 -4.16 -8.34
N LYS A 68 2.80 -4.22 -9.35
CA LYS A 68 3.97 -5.11 -9.31
C LYS A 68 4.89 -4.75 -8.14
N VAL A 69 5.20 -3.48 -7.93
CA VAL A 69 6.04 -3.05 -6.79
C VAL A 69 5.35 -3.34 -5.46
N LEU A 70 4.05 -3.05 -5.33
CA LEU A 70 3.29 -3.32 -4.11
C LEU A 70 3.29 -4.81 -3.75
N ARG A 71 3.15 -5.70 -4.75
CA ARG A 71 3.24 -7.16 -4.56
C ARG A 71 4.59 -7.64 -4.06
N GLU A 72 5.65 -6.89 -4.33
CA GLU A 72 7.00 -7.25 -3.87
C GLU A 72 7.29 -6.82 -2.42
N THR A 73 6.40 -6.02 -1.81
CA THR A 73 6.54 -5.59 -0.42
C THR A 73 6.33 -6.75 0.56
N ALA A 74 7.09 -6.77 1.66
CA ALA A 74 7.02 -7.86 2.64
C ALA A 74 5.60 -8.11 3.17
N PRO A 75 4.80 -7.11 3.57
CA PRO A 75 3.45 -7.36 4.08
C PRO A 75 2.52 -8.02 3.05
N ILE A 76 2.62 -7.64 1.77
CA ILE A 76 1.80 -8.24 0.70
C ILE A 76 2.29 -9.64 0.35
N LYS A 77 3.61 -9.87 0.33
CA LYS A 77 4.18 -11.22 0.15
C LYS A 77 3.73 -12.16 1.26
N GLU A 78 3.87 -11.75 2.52
CA GLU A 78 3.44 -12.54 3.68
C GLU A 78 1.94 -12.85 3.62
N LEU A 79 1.11 -11.89 3.18
CA LEU A 79 -0.32 -12.11 3.00
C LEU A 79 -0.60 -13.12 1.87
N ILE A 80 0.07 -12.99 0.72
CA ILE A 80 -0.07 -13.92 -0.41
C ILE A 80 0.36 -15.33 0.00
N GLU A 81 1.51 -15.46 0.68
CA GLU A 81 2.03 -16.73 1.20
C GLU A 81 1.03 -17.35 2.18
N PHE A 82 0.58 -16.59 3.18
CA PHE A 82 -0.39 -17.05 4.17
C PHE A 82 -1.68 -17.56 3.52
N VAL A 83 -2.27 -16.80 2.59
CA VAL A 83 -3.50 -17.19 1.89
C VAL A 83 -3.26 -18.42 1.01
N THR A 84 -2.12 -18.50 0.33
CA THR A 84 -1.78 -19.63 -0.54
C THR A 84 -1.61 -20.91 0.27
N GLU A 85 -0.87 -20.88 1.37
CA GLU A 85 -0.67 -22.04 2.25
C GLU A 85 -1.98 -22.56 2.84
N HIS A 86 -2.92 -21.68 3.13
CA HIS A 86 -4.17 -22.02 3.82
C HIS A 86 -5.37 -22.17 2.87
N SER A 87 -5.18 -21.95 1.57
CA SER A 87 -6.20 -22.13 0.54
C SER A 87 -6.66 -23.59 0.44
N PRO A 88 -7.96 -23.85 0.23
CA PRO A 88 -8.50 -25.21 0.03
C PRO A 88 -7.79 -25.98 -1.10
N GLU A 89 -7.35 -25.29 -2.15
CA GLU A 89 -6.68 -25.91 -3.31
C GLU A 89 -5.28 -26.45 -2.95
N SER A 90 -4.58 -25.80 -2.03
CA SER A 90 -3.28 -26.26 -1.53
C SER A 90 -3.37 -27.53 -0.69
N ARG A 91 -4.54 -27.83 -0.11
CA ARG A 91 -4.79 -29.05 0.68
C ARG A 91 -5.04 -30.29 -0.18
N LEU A 92 -5.36 -30.13 -1.46
CA LEU A 92 -5.62 -31.23 -2.39
C LEU A 92 -4.34 -31.83 -3.00
N GLN A 93 -3.16 -31.25 -2.74
CA GLN A 93 -1.88 -31.77 -3.24
C GLN A 93 -1.16 -32.71 -2.25
N ILE A 94 -1.76 -32.99 -1.08
CA ILE A 94 -1.17 -33.84 -0.02
C ILE A 94 -2.05 -35.07 0.30
N THR A 95 -3.03 -35.40 -0.55
CA THR A 95 -3.83 -36.63 -0.46
C THR A 95 -3.61 -37.55 -1.64
#